data_AF-A0A8D9MJC0-F1
#
_entry.id   AF-A0A8D9MJC0-F1
#
_cell.length_a   1.000
_cell.length_b   1.000
_cell.length_c   1.000
_cell.angle_alpha   90.00
_cell.angle_beta   90.00
_cell.angle_gamma   90.00
#
_symmetry.space_group_name_H-M   'P 1'
#
loop_
_entity.id
_entity.type
_entity.pdbx_description
1 polymer ?
#
loop_
_entity_poly.entity_id
_entity_poly.type
_entity_poly.pdbx_seq_one_letter_code
_entity_poly.pdbx_strand_id
1 'polypeptide(L)'
;MRNLHFLILFLLSISTSIHYVVVTSLHVKYLPGFEGPLPFALETGYVSVGESEDVELFYYFVKSERNPKKDPLMIWLTGGPGCSSLSALLFANGPLVFKKDEYNGTLPPLELASFSWTKGRD
;
A
#
# COMPACT_ATOMS: atom_id res chain seq x y z
N MET A 1 9.86 35.76 -37.27
CA MET A 1 8.51 35.17 -37.05
C MET A 1 8.49 33.65 -37.18
N ARG A 2 9.10 33.04 -38.22
CA ARG A 2 9.13 31.57 -38.42
C ARG A 2 9.71 30.77 -37.23
N ASN A 3 10.79 31.24 -36.62
CA ASN A 3 11.43 30.55 -35.49
C ASN A 3 10.61 30.58 -34.19
N LEU A 4 9.73 31.60 -34.03
CA LEU A 4 8.85 31.73 -32.87
C LEU A 4 7.70 30.71 -32.93
N HIS A 5 7.17 30.44 -34.12
CA HIS A 5 6.17 29.39 -34.32
C HIS A 5 6.73 27.99 -34.04
N PHE A 6 7.97 27.69 -34.46
CA PHE A 6 8.60 26.41 -34.14
C PHE A 6 8.83 26.25 -32.63
N LEU A 7 9.22 27.31 -31.92
CA LEU A 7 9.37 27.27 -30.47
C LEU A 7 8.03 27.05 -29.76
N ILE A 8 6.96 27.72 -30.21
CA ILE A 8 5.61 27.55 -29.65
C ILE A 8 5.09 26.12 -29.90
N LEU A 9 5.27 25.57 -31.10
CA LEU A 9 4.87 24.19 -31.42
C LEU A 9 5.68 23.16 -30.61
N PHE A 10 6.98 23.40 -30.41
CA PHE A 10 7.83 22.55 -29.58
C PHE A 10 7.38 22.58 -28.11
N LEU A 11 7.11 23.76 -27.56
CA LEU A 11 6.59 23.90 -26.19
C LEU A 11 5.19 23.26 -26.02
N LEU A 12 4.32 23.39 -27.02
CA LEU A 12 3.01 22.71 -27.05
C LEU A 12 3.17 21.19 -27.09
N SER A 13 4.10 20.64 -27.86
CA SER A 13 4.36 19.19 -27.91
C SER A 13 4.92 18.64 -26.59
N ILE A 14 5.72 19.42 -25.87
CA ILE A 14 6.22 19.03 -24.53
C ILE A 14 5.08 19.02 -23.52
N SER A 15 4.12 19.95 -23.63
CA SER A 15 2.98 20.02 -22.72
C SER A 15 2.00 18.85 -22.86
N THR A 16 1.89 18.23 -24.04
CA THR A 16 1.00 17.08 -24.30
C THR A 16 1.52 15.75 -23.75
N SER A 17 2.77 15.68 -23.31
CA SER A 17 3.40 14.43 -22.83
C SER A 17 3.41 14.28 -21.30
N ILE A 18 2.75 15.17 -20.57
CA ILE A 18 2.63 15.06 -19.11
C ILE A 18 1.51 14.06 -18.79
N HIS A 19 1.88 12.78 -18.65
CA HIS A 19 1.01 11.80 -17.98
C HIS A 19 1.07 12.09 -16.48
N TYR A 20 -0.05 12.54 -15.92
CA TYR A 20 -0.19 12.66 -14.47
C TYR A 20 -0.47 11.26 -13.90
N VAL A 21 0.54 10.61 -13.32
CA VAL A 21 0.31 9.44 -12.48
C VAL A 21 -0.31 9.94 -11.18
N VAL A 22 -1.64 9.82 -11.05
CA VAL A 22 -2.35 10.13 -9.81
C VAL A 22 -2.20 8.94 -8.88
N VAL A 23 -1.15 8.95 -8.05
CA VAL A 23 -1.01 7.98 -6.96
C VAL A 23 -2.02 8.34 -5.88
N THR A 24 -3.14 7.63 -5.83
CA THR A 24 -4.08 7.73 -4.72
C THR A 24 -3.62 6.80 -3.60
N SER A 25 -3.20 7.40 -2.49
CA SER A 25 -2.90 6.68 -1.24
C SER A 25 -3.86 7.16 -0.16
N LEU A 26 -4.46 6.22 0.55
CA LEU A 26 -5.33 6.45 1.69
C LEU A 26 -4.60 6.04 2.96
N HIS A 27 -4.45 6.99 3.89
CA HIS A 27 -3.99 6.69 5.23
C HIS A 27 -5.14 6.13 6.08
N VAL A 28 -5.04 4.87 6.47
CA VAL A 28 -6.06 4.15 7.23
C VAL A 28 -5.79 4.33 8.73
N LYS A 29 -6.69 5.03 9.42
CA LYS A 29 -6.60 5.25 10.87
C LYS A 29 -7.43 4.25 11.69
N TYR A 30 -8.49 3.70 11.10
CA TYR A 30 -9.44 2.82 11.78
C TYR A 30 -9.76 1.64 10.86
N LEU A 31 -9.87 0.45 11.44
CA LEU A 31 -10.31 -0.75 10.74
C LEU A 31 -11.50 -1.37 11.48
N PRO A 32 -12.53 -1.84 10.76
CA PRO A 32 -13.56 -2.67 11.36
C PRO A 32 -12.92 -3.87 12.06
N GLY A 33 -13.33 -4.14 13.29
CA GLY A 33 -12.83 -5.26 14.10
C GLY A 33 -11.65 -4.90 14.99
N PHE A 34 -10.98 -3.76 14.77
CA PHE A 34 -9.95 -3.27 15.69
C PHE A 34 -10.53 -2.20 16.63
N GLU A 35 -10.28 -2.33 17.94
CA GLU A 35 -10.77 -1.35 18.91
C GLU A 35 -9.89 -0.09 18.90
N GLY A 36 -10.48 1.04 18.50
CA GLY A 36 -9.81 2.34 18.48
C GLY A 36 -8.93 2.58 17.23
N PRO A 37 -8.10 3.64 17.26
CA PRO A 37 -7.20 3.94 16.15
C PRO A 37 -6.05 2.93 16.07
N LEU A 38 -5.58 2.65 14.85
CA LEU A 38 -4.41 1.81 14.65
C LEU A 38 -3.17 2.44 15.30
N PRO A 39 -2.37 1.68 16.07
CA PRO A 39 -1.16 2.19 16.72
C PRO A 39 0.04 2.27 15.77
N PHE A 40 -0.13 1.90 14.50
CA PHE A 40 0.87 1.96 13.44
C PHE A 40 0.30 2.67 12.20
N ALA A 41 1.17 3.18 11.35
CA ALA A 41 0.75 3.84 10.11
C ALA A 41 0.50 2.80 9.02
N LEU A 42 -0.76 2.67 8.61
CA LEU A 42 -1.19 1.90 7.45
C LEU A 42 -1.60 2.85 6.32
N GLU A 43 -1.05 2.62 5.14
CA GLU A 43 -1.42 3.28 3.90
C GLU A 43 -1.86 2.21 2.89
N THR A 44 -2.94 2.47 2.16
CA THR A 44 -3.41 1.59 1.09
C THR A 44 -3.63 2.39 -0.18
N GLY A 45 -3.50 1.75 -1.33
CA GLY A 45 -3.71 2.42 -2.60
C GLY A 45 -3.47 1.50 -3.78
N TYR A 46 -3.39 2.09 -4.96
CA TYR A 46 -3.12 1.40 -6.20
C TYR A 46 -1.83 1.91 -6.84
N VAL A 47 -1.09 1.00 -7.49
CA VAL A 47 0.07 1.31 -8.31
C VAL A 47 -0.15 0.70 -9.69
N SER A 48 -0.13 1.53 -10.72
CA SER A 48 -0.21 1.09 -12.12
C SER A 48 1.09 0.40 -12.53
N VAL A 49 0.99 -0.72 -13.22
CA VAL A 49 2.12 -1.52 -13.69
C VAL A 49 1.94 -1.93 -15.15
N GLY A 50 3.05 -2.15 -15.84
CA GLY A 50 3.08 -2.47 -17.27
C GLY A 50 3.25 -1.24 -18.16
N GLU A 51 3.66 -1.45 -19.41
CA GLU A 51 3.90 -0.37 -20.38
C GLU A 51 2.63 0.43 -20.70
N SER A 52 1.48 -0.24 -20.70
CA SER A 52 0.16 0.34 -20.94
C SER A 52 -0.48 0.96 -19.70
N GLU A 53 0.12 0.78 -18.51
CA GLU A 53 -0.42 1.23 -17.21
C GLU A 53 -1.88 0.80 -16.94
N ASP A 54 -2.36 -0.24 -17.64
CA ASP A 54 -3.73 -0.75 -17.62
C ASP A 54 -4.00 -1.74 -16.47
N VAL A 55 -2.95 -2.16 -15.79
CA VAL A 55 -3.03 -3.04 -14.62
C VAL A 55 -2.74 -2.25 -13.37
N GLU A 56 -3.67 -2.26 -12.41
CA GLU A 56 -3.50 -1.61 -11.12
C GLU A 56 -3.34 -2.64 -9.99
N LEU A 57 -2.22 -2.59 -9.29
CA LEU A 57 -1.96 -3.43 -8.12
C LEU A 57 -2.34 -2.71 -6.84
N PHE A 58 -3.28 -3.29 -6.08
CA PHE A 58 -3.61 -2.82 -4.75
C PHE A 58 -2.50 -3.18 -3.75
N TYR A 59 -2.14 -2.24 -2.86
CA TYR A 59 -1.13 -2.47 -1.82
C TYR A 59 -1.62 -2.16 -0.40
N TYR A 60 -0.99 -2.82 0.57
CA TYR A 60 -1.01 -2.48 1.99
C TYR A 60 0.42 -2.11 2.40
N PHE A 61 0.65 -0.86 2.81
CA PHE A 61 1.94 -0.39 3.26
C PHE A 61 1.88 -0.05 4.75
N VAL A 62 2.61 -0.83 5.56
CA VAL A 62 2.76 -0.57 6.98
C VAL A 62 4.15 -0.02 7.22
N LYS A 63 4.25 1.19 7.78
CA LYS A 63 5.54 1.79 8.13
C LYS A 63 6.17 1.02 9.29
N SER A 64 7.50 0.96 9.32
CA SER A 64 8.22 0.43 10.47
C SER A 64 7.77 1.10 11.77
N GLU A 65 7.53 0.29 12.80
CA GLU A 65 7.18 0.74 14.15
C GLU A 65 8.42 1.24 14.92
N ARG A 66 9.64 1.02 14.40
CA ARG A 66 10.90 1.46 15.01
C ARG A 66 11.37 2.81 14.46
N ASN A 67 11.99 2.83 13.28
CA ASN A 67 12.45 4.05 12.63
C ASN A 67 12.16 4.00 11.13
N PRO A 68 10.96 4.41 10.69
CA PRO A 68 10.55 4.30 9.29
C PRO A 68 11.36 5.15 8.32
N LYS A 69 12.21 6.07 8.81
CA LYS A 69 13.14 6.84 7.97
C LYS A 69 14.47 6.14 7.72
N LYS A 70 14.82 5.13 8.53
CA LYS A 70 16.12 4.42 8.47
C LYS A 70 15.97 2.92 8.17
N ASP A 71 14.86 2.34 8.59
CA ASP A 71 14.60 0.92 8.40
C ASP A 71 14.36 0.60 6.91
N PRO A 72 14.74 -0.60 6.44
CA PRO A 72 14.67 -0.94 5.03
C PRO A 72 13.23 -1.05 4.54
N LEU A 73 13.04 -0.78 3.25
CA LEU A 73 11.80 -1.13 2.55
C LEU A 73 11.82 -2.63 2.24
N MET A 74 10.73 -3.31 2.56
CA MET A 74 10.52 -4.73 2.27
C MET A 74 9.23 -4.89 1.48
N ILE A 75 9.31 -5.62 0.37
CA ILE A 75 8.16 -5.99 -0.45
C ILE A 75 7.83 -7.46 -0.17
N TRP A 76 6.56 -7.73 0.12
CA TRP A 76 6.06 -9.09 0.29
C TRP A 76 5.06 -9.45 -0.80
N LEU A 77 5.32 -10.55 -1.50
CA LEU A 77 4.44 -11.10 -2.53
C LEU A 77 4.05 -12.50 -2.11
N THR A 78 2.77 -12.71 -1.82
CA THR A 78 2.24 -14.05 -1.61
C THR A 78 2.22 -14.81 -2.95
N GLY A 79 2.65 -16.08 -2.90
CA GLY A 79 2.67 -16.96 -4.06
C GLY A 79 1.29 -17.51 -4.44
N GLY A 80 1.26 -18.75 -4.92
CA GLY A 80 0.05 -19.37 -5.46
C GLY A 80 0.36 -20.11 -6.76
N PRO A 81 -0.13 -19.64 -7.91
CA PRO A 81 -0.42 -18.24 -8.30
C PRO A 81 -1.79 -17.67 -7.88
N GLY A 82 -1.90 -16.34 -7.78
CA GLY A 82 -3.17 -15.61 -7.60
C GLY A 82 -3.65 -15.42 -6.16
N CYS A 83 -2.94 -15.94 -5.16
CA CYS A 83 -3.30 -15.69 -3.76
C CYS A 83 -2.96 -14.25 -3.36
N SER A 84 -3.86 -13.60 -2.61
CA SER A 84 -3.66 -12.21 -2.18
C SER A 84 -2.59 -12.10 -1.09
N SER A 85 -1.73 -11.08 -1.16
CA SER A 85 -0.79 -10.71 -0.10
C SER A 85 -1.48 -10.29 1.21
N LEU A 86 -2.78 -10.01 1.19
CA LEU A 86 -3.57 -9.81 2.42
C LEU A 86 -3.50 -11.03 3.35
N SER A 87 -3.38 -12.24 2.79
CA SER A 87 -3.23 -13.47 3.58
C SER A 87 -1.98 -13.43 4.46
N ALA A 88 -0.83 -12.99 3.93
CA ALA A 88 0.39 -12.89 4.71
C ALA A 88 0.32 -11.76 5.75
N LEU A 89 -0.33 -10.65 5.39
CA LEU A 89 -0.57 -9.55 6.32
C LEU A 89 -1.37 -10.00 7.55
N LEU A 90 -2.36 -10.88 7.39
CA LEU A 90 -3.25 -11.30 8.49
C LEU A 90 -2.86 -12.63 9.16
N PHE A 91 -2.11 -13.49 8.48
CA PHE A 91 -1.85 -14.86 8.95
C PHE A 91 -0.37 -15.25 9.03
N ALA A 92 0.56 -14.39 8.59
CA ALA A 92 1.99 -14.71 8.58
C ALA A 92 2.84 -13.67 9.32
N ASN A 93 2.96 -12.46 8.79
CA ASN A 93 4.00 -11.52 9.21
C ASN A 93 3.54 -10.07 9.39
N GLY A 94 2.27 -9.75 9.11
CA GLY A 94 1.74 -8.40 9.30
C GLY A 94 1.45 -8.04 10.77
N PRO A 95 0.96 -6.81 11.01
CA PRO A 95 0.79 -6.26 12.36
C PRO A 95 -0.53 -6.63 13.04
N LEU A 96 -1.44 -7.29 12.33
CA LEU A 96 -2.77 -7.66 12.80
C LEU A 96 -3.05 -9.13 12.54
N VAL A 97 -3.81 -9.74 13.44
CA VAL A 97 -4.38 -11.08 13.27
C VAL A 97 -5.85 -11.05 13.68
N PHE A 98 -6.65 -11.99 13.16
CA PHE A 98 -7.96 -12.25 13.73
C PHE A 98 -7.79 -12.90 15.11
N LYS A 99 -8.54 -12.39 16.08
CA LYS A 99 -8.64 -13.02 17.39
C LYS A 99 -9.27 -14.40 17.24
N LYS A 100 -8.67 -15.41 17.88
CA LYS A 100 -9.05 -16.83 17.74
C LYS A 100 -10.19 -17.21 18.69
N ASP A 101 -11.28 -16.45 18.65
CA ASP A 101 -12.50 -16.79 19.34
C ASP A 101 -13.42 -17.63 18.42
N GLU A 102 -14.40 -18.33 19.00
CA GLU A 102 -15.42 -19.02 18.20
C GLU A 102 -16.21 -17.99 17.37
N TYR A 103 -16.33 -18.23 16.06
CA TYR A 103 -17.01 -17.30 15.17
C TYR A 103 -18.51 -17.30 15.45
N ASN A 104 -19.00 -16.19 16.00
CA ASN A 104 -20.39 -16.01 16.40
C ASN A 104 -21.28 -15.38 15.31
N GLY A 105 -20.78 -15.23 14.09
CA GLY A 105 -21.51 -14.59 12.98
C GLY A 105 -21.42 -13.06 12.94
N THR A 106 -20.71 -12.43 13.87
CA THR A 106 -20.48 -10.98 13.88
C THR A 106 -19.14 -10.61 13.26
N LEU A 107 -18.81 -9.32 13.19
CA LEU A 107 -17.52 -8.84 12.66
C LEU A 107 -16.35 -9.47 13.44
N PRO A 108 -15.44 -10.22 12.80
CA PRO A 108 -14.30 -10.81 13.49
C PRO A 108 -13.40 -9.75 14.12
N PRO A 109 -13.11 -9.84 15.43
CA PRO A 109 -12.20 -8.91 16.06
C PRO A 109 -10.76 -9.12 15.59
N LEU A 110 -10.02 -8.02 15.52
CA LEU A 110 -8.60 -7.93 15.16
C LEU A 110 -7.79 -7.58 16.41
N GLU A 111 -6.63 -8.19 16.55
CA GLU A 111 -5.66 -7.89 17.60
C GLU A 111 -4.26 -7.70 17.02
N LEU A 112 -3.38 -7.05 17.80
CA LEU A 112 -2.01 -6.79 17.37
C LEU A 112 -1.18 -8.08 17.36
N ALA A 113 -0.44 -8.30 16.28
CA ALA A 113 0.51 -9.39 16.18
C ALA A 113 1.80 -9.06 16.94
N SER A 114 2.18 -9.91 17.90
CA SER A 114 3.47 -9.78 18.60
C SER A 114 4.67 -10.07 17.69
N PHE A 115 4.50 -10.96 16.73
CA PHE A 115 5.54 -11.44 15.79
C PHE A 115 5.67 -10.59 14.51
N SER A 116 5.00 -9.43 14.45
CA SER A 116 4.97 -8.63 13.23
C SER A 116 6.37 -8.23 12.76
N TRP A 117 6.62 -8.32 11.46
CA TRP A 117 7.91 -7.95 10.89
C TRP A 117 8.11 -6.42 10.84
N THR A 118 7.05 -5.63 11.01
CA THR A 118 7.12 -4.15 11.06
C THR A 118 7.77 -3.63 12.32
N LYS A 119 7.93 -4.47 13.35
CA LYS A 119 8.67 -4.16 14.58
C LYS A 119 10.19 -4.25 14.40
N GLY A 120 10.66 -4.83 13.30
CA GLY A 120 12.07 -5.13 13.06
C GLY A 120 12.55 -6.31 13.91
N ARG A 121 13.69 -6.90 13.52
CA ARG A 121 14.53 -7.64 14.48
C ARG A 121 15.56 -6.68 15.05
N ASP A 122 15.87 -6.88 16.33
CA ASP A 122 17.07 -6.34 16.95
C ASP A 122 18.34 -6.97 16.34
#